data_AF-A0AAD4H3N9-F1
#
_entry.id   AF-A0AAD4H3N9-F1
#
_cell.length_a   1.000
_cell.length_b   1.000
_cell.length_c   1.000
_cell.angle_alpha   90.00
_cell.angle_beta   90.00
_cell.angle_gamma   90.00
#
_symmetry.space_group_name_H-M   'P 1'
#
loop_
_entity.id
_entity.type
_entity.pdbx_description
1 polymer ?
#
loop_
_entity_poly.entity_id
_entity_poly.type
_entity_poly.pdbx_seq_one_letter_code
_entity_poly.pdbx_strand_id
1 'polypeptide(L)'
;MNQGQDQATDLAIQGTNTSSITSKRSLERLGYLDPCHVPGVTEKDSPLMFKYVVPKPSRRSPVINRAYYQRTESIRVLVEGWIEECEANGIEQCAIISLGCGLKAKTHMTKLKYIDIDYPTLITERLYMVRTQDTLRNLLPQNPTVDDVGDFVSDTYSCMGIDLRNLETLRKGLETTGVVPGLPILVISEVVLSYLEADESDAVLRFFGGYPDATFILHEQCIPTFDVDDEVENLHPFASTMFKHFQRTMTPLKTLQEYRSLQDHRDRFQTLGWSKCDLLNMNLFTDYVIMPTAEEHQRVSLLEPFDEHDELYWIGAYYFIAVASSAPGGALSAQGKKSPDVLERIGLRSKLQDVQALSSHHVDQETYTNLQDEHIVATISDDLITDIDWAKQSPFQDLDINRKGHTLSILGDEAFVFGGFGLDAEDHQEGAKVFQPRGQQTRLNTMMRLNMIDGSAETIAAGSDVPAPRMYHSAAASLDGSAIYVYGGRDGPNK
;
A
#
# COMPACT_ATOMS: atom_id res chain seq x y z
N MET A 1 35.20 -5.61 11.69
CA MET A 1 34.45 -4.40 11.28
C MET A 1 32.95 -4.66 11.14
N ASN A 2 32.48 -5.89 10.88
CA ASN A 2 31.05 -6.20 10.66
C ASN A 2 30.11 -6.11 11.89
N GLN A 3 30.50 -6.56 13.09
CA GLN A 3 29.56 -6.61 14.23
C GLN A 3 28.94 -5.25 14.63
N GLY A 4 29.69 -4.15 14.50
CA GLY A 4 29.17 -2.81 14.81
C GLY A 4 28.22 -2.27 13.73
N GLN A 5 28.40 -2.67 12.48
CA GLN A 5 27.50 -2.31 11.37
C GLN A 5 26.21 -3.13 11.42
N ASP A 6 26.30 -4.41 11.79
CA ASP A 6 25.14 -5.30 11.95
C ASP A 6 24.23 -4.80 13.08
N GLN A 7 24.81 -4.40 14.23
CA GLN A 7 24.03 -3.82 15.34
C GLN A 7 23.33 -2.50 14.98
N ALA A 8 24.01 -1.62 14.23
CA ALA A 8 23.42 -0.36 13.79
C ALA A 8 22.27 -0.59 12.79
N THR A 9 22.42 -1.58 11.90
CA THR A 9 21.39 -2.00 10.95
C THR A 9 20.18 -2.60 11.68
N ASP A 10 20.41 -3.49 12.66
CA ASP A 10 19.33 -4.07 13.47
C ASP A 10 18.54 -2.99 14.24
N LEU A 11 19.22 -1.98 14.79
CA LEU A 11 18.55 -0.84 15.44
C LEU A 11 17.73 0.00 14.44
N ALA A 12 18.24 0.21 13.22
CA ALA A 12 17.50 0.91 12.17
C ALA A 12 16.25 0.13 11.75
N ILE A 13 16.36 -1.20 11.60
CA ILE A 13 15.25 -2.11 11.30
C ILE A 13 14.17 -2.02 12.40
N GLN A 14 14.56 -2.05 13.68
CA GLN A 14 13.62 -1.87 14.79
C GLN A 14 12.86 -0.54 14.71
N GLY A 15 13.51 0.53 14.23
CA GLY A 15 12.87 1.82 14.00
C GLY A 15 11.77 1.83 12.94
N THR A 16 11.77 0.87 12.00
CA THR A 16 10.73 0.76 10.96
C THR A 16 9.36 0.41 11.55
N ASN A 17 9.32 -0.30 12.68
CA ASN A 17 8.11 -0.64 13.41
C ASN A 17 7.36 0.64 13.83
N THR A 18 8.08 1.60 14.45
CA THR A 18 7.53 2.91 14.84
C THR A 18 6.97 3.68 13.65
N SER A 19 7.67 3.67 12.50
CA SER A 19 7.19 4.34 11.29
C SER A 19 5.89 3.72 10.77
N SER A 20 5.83 2.38 10.74
CA SER A 20 4.67 1.61 10.31
C SER A 20 3.44 1.84 11.19
N ILE A 21 3.60 1.74 12.52
CA ILE A 21 2.52 1.99 13.48
C ILE A 21 2.05 3.45 13.39
N THR A 22 2.94 4.40 13.15
CA THR A 22 2.55 5.81 12.95
C THR A 22 1.64 5.97 11.72
N SER A 23 1.93 5.27 10.62
CA SER A 23 1.07 5.26 9.43
C SER A 23 -0.27 4.58 9.71
N LYS A 24 -0.30 3.43 10.42
CA LYS A 24 -1.55 2.78 10.85
C LYS A 24 -2.39 3.67 11.76
N ARG A 25 -1.76 4.42 12.67
CA ARG A 25 -2.44 5.43 13.49
C ARG A 25 -3.04 6.54 12.63
N SER A 26 -2.37 7.00 11.58
CA SER A 26 -2.93 8.00 10.65
C SER A 26 -4.29 7.53 10.08
N LEU A 27 -4.40 6.25 9.72
CA LEU A 27 -5.64 5.64 9.22
C LEU A 27 -6.77 5.64 10.24
N GLU A 28 -6.47 5.19 11.47
CA GLU A 28 -7.42 5.14 12.58
C GLU A 28 -8.06 6.52 12.81
N ARG A 29 -7.24 7.57 12.74
CA ARG A 29 -7.70 8.96 12.95
C ARG A 29 -8.54 9.50 11.80
N LEU A 30 -8.30 9.03 10.59
CA LEU A 30 -8.95 9.51 9.38
C LEU A 30 -10.19 8.69 8.99
N GLY A 31 -10.57 7.69 9.79
CA GLY A 31 -11.77 6.88 9.55
C GLY A 31 -11.63 5.84 8.43
N TYR A 32 -10.39 5.47 8.11
CA TYR A 32 -10.14 4.40 7.13
C TYR A 32 -10.57 3.03 7.65
N LEU A 33 -10.32 2.76 8.94
CA LEU A 33 -10.48 1.46 9.59
C LEU A 33 -11.79 1.39 10.39
N ASP A 34 -12.41 0.21 10.43
CA ASP A 34 -13.54 -0.12 11.32
C ASP A 34 -13.11 -0.06 12.81
N PRO A 35 -13.89 0.54 13.72
CA PRO A 35 -15.19 1.21 13.54
C PRO A 35 -15.08 2.72 13.30
N CYS A 36 -13.87 3.28 13.17
CA CYS A 36 -13.69 4.71 12.91
C CYS A 36 -14.25 5.18 11.55
N HIS A 37 -14.60 4.25 10.66
CA HIS A 37 -15.38 4.55 9.46
C HIS A 37 -16.85 4.97 9.72
N VAL A 38 -17.39 4.70 10.92
CA VAL A 38 -18.76 5.06 11.29
C VAL A 38 -18.80 6.54 11.66
N PRO A 39 -19.73 7.34 11.08
CA PRO A 39 -19.87 8.75 11.43
C PRO A 39 -20.05 8.96 12.94
N GLY A 40 -19.23 9.83 13.53
CA GLY A 40 -19.25 10.14 14.96
C GLY A 40 -18.38 9.23 15.84
N VAL A 41 -17.87 8.12 15.31
CA VAL A 41 -16.87 7.27 15.97
C VAL A 41 -15.48 7.84 15.72
N THR A 42 -14.66 7.92 16.76
CA THR A 42 -13.32 8.51 16.67
C THR A 42 -12.23 7.51 17.04
N GLU A 43 -10.96 7.89 16.89
CA GLU A 43 -9.81 7.12 17.39
C GLU A 43 -9.91 6.78 18.90
N LYS A 44 -10.73 7.52 19.67
CA LYS A 44 -10.97 7.24 21.09
C LYS A 44 -11.77 5.95 21.28
N ASP A 45 -12.65 5.64 20.33
CA ASP A 45 -13.57 4.51 20.35
C ASP A 45 -12.99 3.30 19.60
N SER A 46 -11.91 3.51 18.84
CA SER A 46 -11.20 2.46 18.11
C SER A 46 -10.67 1.35 19.05
N PRO A 47 -10.96 0.06 18.74
CA PRO A 47 -10.37 -1.08 19.41
C PRO A 47 -8.94 -1.37 18.94
N LEU A 48 -8.44 -0.67 17.92
CA LEU A 48 -7.10 -0.89 17.35
C LEU A 48 -5.99 -0.25 18.19
N MET A 49 -6.34 0.75 19.00
CA MET A 49 -5.53 1.21 20.13
C MET A 49 -4.13 1.74 19.77
N PHE A 50 -3.89 2.12 18.51
CA PHE A 50 -2.59 2.64 18.05
C PHE A 50 -2.15 3.91 18.79
N LYS A 51 -3.12 4.69 19.30
CA LYS A 51 -2.89 5.87 20.15
C LYS A 51 -2.06 5.61 21.42
N TYR A 52 -2.04 4.37 21.90
CA TYR A 52 -1.30 4.00 23.11
C TYR A 52 0.16 3.64 22.82
N VAL A 53 0.43 3.17 21.60
CA VAL A 53 1.78 2.81 21.13
C VAL A 53 2.49 4.03 20.54
N VAL A 54 1.78 4.83 19.76
CA VAL A 54 2.26 6.10 19.24
C VAL A 54 1.39 7.17 19.87
N PRO A 55 1.81 7.90 20.93
CA PRO A 55 0.96 8.89 21.62
C PRO A 55 0.80 10.20 20.86
N LYS A 56 1.80 10.61 20.08
CA LYS A 56 1.76 11.82 19.25
C LYS A 56 1.41 11.47 17.80
N PRO A 57 0.23 11.86 17.29
CA PRO A 57 -0.18 11.44 15.97
C PRO A 57 0.53 12.27 14.92
N SER A 58 0.90 11.62 13.80
CA SER A 58 1.43 12.27 12.62
C SER A 58 0.58 11.86 11.43
N ARG A 59 0.03 12.83 10.70
CA ARG A 59 -0.73 12.58 9.48
C ARG A 59 0.25 12.22 8.35
N ARG A 60 -0.08 11.19 7.57
CA ARG A 60 0.64 10.84 6.33
C ARG A 60 -0.03 11.48 5.11
N SER A 61 0.68 11.50 3.99
CA SER A 61 0.09 11.92 2.71
C SER A 61 -1.07 10.99 2.32
N PRO A 62 -2.05 11.47 1.55
CA PRO A 62 -3.18 10.66 1.07
C PRO A 62 -2.75 9.35 0.40
N VAL A 63 -1.72 9.37 -0.46
CA VAL A 63 -1.18 8.14 -1.08
C VAL A 63 -0.65 7.14 -0.06
N ILE A 64 0.08 7.58 0.97
CA ILE A 64 0.59 6.70 2.02
C ILE A 64 -0.55 6.17 2.89
N ASN A 65 -1.57 6.98 3.19
CA ASN A 65 -2.74 6.50 3.91
C ASN A 65 -3.46 5.41 3.11
N ARG A 66 -3.72 5.61 1.82
CA ARG A 66 -4.39 4.60 0.98
C ARG A 66 -3.57 3.31 0.86
N ALA A 67 -2.27 3.40 0.66
CA ALA A 67 -1.40 2.23 0.63
C ALA A 67 -1.38 1.47 1.97
N TYR A 68 -1.31 2.19 3.10
CA TYR A 68 -1.36 1.57 4.42
C TYR A 68 -2.74 1.01 4.75
N TYR A 69 -3.81 1.59 4.21
CA TYR A 69 -5.16 1.03 4.32
C TYR A 69 -5.23 -0.32 3.61
N GLN A 70 -4.79 -0.40 2.35
CA GLN A 70 -4.69 -1.66 1.61
C GLN A 70 -3.87 -2.71 2.38
N ARG A 71 -2.68 -2.33 2.87
CA ARG A 71 -1.81 -3.19 3.69
C ARG A 71 -2.49 -3.70 4.97
N THR A 72 -3.09 -2.79 5.74
CA THR A 72 -3.69 -3.12 7.05
C THR A 72 -4.94 -3.99 6.88
N GLU A 73 -5.79 -3.65 5.92
CA GLU A 73 -7.01 -4.40 5.63
C GLU A 73 -6.73 -5.77 5.04
N SER A 74 -5.66 -5.93 4.25
CA SER A 74 -5.28 -7.22 3.70
C SER A 74 -4.91 -8.23 4.79
N ILE A 75 -4.12 -7.81 5.78
CA ILE A 75 -3.82 -8.66 6.93
C ILE A 75 -5.09 -8.92 7.74
N ARG A 76 -5.92 -7.90 8.00
CA ARG A 76 -7.17 -8.06 8.76
C ARG A 76 -8.10 -9.10 8.12
N VAL A 77 -8.45 -8.93 6.85
CA VAL A 77 -9.40 -9.79 6.14
C VAL A 77 -8.89 -11.24 6.04
N LEU A 78 -7.59 -11.43 5.82
CA LEU A 78 -7.01 -12.78 5.81
C LEU A 78 -7.00 -13.41 7.20
N VAL A 79 -6.67 -12.66 8.25
CA VAL A 79 -6.69 -13.19 9.62
C VAL A 79 -8.11 -13.55 10.04
N GLU A 80 -9.06 -12.63 9.87
CA GLU A 80 -10.47 -12.85 10.21
C GLU A 80 -11.05 -14.02 9.40
N GLY A 81 -10.84 -14.04 8.09
CA GLY A 81 -11.27 -15.15 7.23
C GLY A 81 -10.63 -16.48 7.61
N TRP A 82 -9.36 -16.52 8.00
CA TRP A 82 -8.73 -17.76 8.43
C TRP A 82 -9.35 -18.30 9.74
N ILE A 83 -9.70 -17.41 10.67
CA ILE A 83 -10.38 -17.80 11.92
C ILE A 83 -11.80 -18.31 11.63
N GLU A 84 -12.56 -17.61 10.79
CA GLU A 84 -13.91 -18.04 10.37
C GLU A 84 -13.90 -19.40 9.66
N GLU A 85 -12.85 -19.66 8.87
CA GLU A 85 -12.65 -20.96 8.23
C GLU A 85 -12.31 -22.05 9.24
N CYS A 86 -11.50 -21.74 10.26
CA CYS A 86 -11.26 -22.64 11.38
C CYS A 86 -12.58 -23.01 12.08
N GLU A 87 -13.40 -22.01 12.41
CA GLU A 87 -14.69 -22.20 13.09
C GLU A 87 -15.64 -23.09 12.26
N ALA A 88 -15.75 -22.85 10.95
CA ALA A 88 -16.62 -23.65 10.09
C ALA A 88 -16.14 -25.08 9.88
N ASN A 89 -14.82 -25.30 9.89
CA ASN A 89 -14.22 -26.64 9.86
C ASN A 89 -14.27 -27.32 11.25
N GLY A 90 -14.87 -26.65 12.25
CA GLY A 90 -15.04 -27.15 13.60
C GLY A 90 -13.74 -27.17 14.41
N ILE A 91 -12.70 -26.44 14.02
CA ILE A 91 -11.42 -26.37 14.75
C ILE A 91 -11.65 -25.61 16.07
N GLU A 92 -11.46 -26.30 17.18
CA GLU A 92 -11.76 -25.77 18.53
C GLU A 92 -10.63 -24.91 19.10
N GLN A 93 -9.40 -25.14 18.65
CA GLN A 93 -8.22 -24.40 19.09
C GLN A 93 -7.23 -24.21 17.93
N CYS A 94 -6.69 -23.00 17.83
CA CYS A 94 -5.66 -22.64 16.85
C CYS A 94 -4.72 -21.56 17.42
N ALA A 95 -3.61 -21.29 16.73
CA ALA A 95 -2.69 -20.22 17.11
C ALA A 95 -2.39 -19.27 15.94
N ILE A 96 -2.28 -17.97 16.25
CA ILE A 96 -1.78 -16.95 15.34
C ILE A 96 -0.42 -16.48 15.83
N ILE A 97 0.57 -16.49 14.95
CA ILE A 97 1.96 -16.13 15.21
C ILE A 97 2.29 -14.92 14.34
N SER A 98 2.40 -13.74 14.94
CA SER A 98 2.77 -12.50 14.26
C SER A 98 4.26 -12.23 14.39
N LEU A 99 4.99 -12.42 13.29
CA LEU A 99 6.41 -12.07 13.18
C LEU A 99 6.50 -10.56 12.93
N GLY A 100 7.24 -9.83 13.75
CA GLY A 100 7.28 -8.35 13.71
C GLY A 100 6.00 -7.67 14.19
N CYS A 101 5.15 -8.44 14.89
CA CYS A 101 4.11 -8.05 15.83
C CYS A 101 3.20 -6.85 15.46
N GLY A 102 1.95 -7.17 15.08
CA GLY A 102 0.90 -6.19 14.85
C GLY A 102 -0.49 -6.79 14.62
N LEU A 103 -1.50 -6.01 15.03
CA LEU A 103 -2.96 -6.25 15.04
C LEU A 103 -3.47 -7.31 16.05
N LYS A 104 -4.55 -6.97 16.77
CA LYS A 104 -5.27 -7.91 17.65
C LYS A 104 -6.58 -8.30 16.96
N ALA A 105 -6.85 -9.61 16.88
CA ALA A 105 -8.11 -10.12 16.35
C ALA A 105 -9.27 -9.84 17.32
N LYS A 106 -10.50 -9.81 16.78
CA LYS A 106 -11.75 -9.65 17.55
C LYS A 106 -11.98 -10.88 18.46
N THR A 107 -13.05 -10.88 19.24
CA THR A 107 -13.45 -12.06 20.03
C THR A 107 -14.04 -13.13 19.11
N HIS A 108 -13.58 -14.38 19.24
CA HIS A 108 -13.97 -15.50 18.37
C HIS A 108 -14.48 -16.70 19.20
N MET A 109 -15.20 -17.61 18.54
CA MET A 109 -15.73 -18.84 19.15
C MET A 109 -14.64 -19.90 19.32
N THR A 110 -13.70 -19.99 18.37
CA THR A 110 -12.51 -20.83 18.49
C THR A 110 -11.57 -20.30 19.57
N LYS A 111 -11.01 -21.20 20.39
CA LYS A 111 -9.99 -20.82 21.38
C LYS A 111 -8.71 -20.40 20.65
N LEU A 112 -8.47 -19.09 20.65
CA LEU A 112 -7.33 -18.49 19.97
C LEU A 112 -6.17 -18.25 20.93
N LYS A 113 -4.98 -18.73 20.54
CA LYS A 113 -3.71 -18.34 21.13
C LYS A 113 -2.99 -17.36 20.20
N TYR A 114 -2.83 -16.11 20.62
CA TYR A 114 -2.11 -15.10 19.84
C TYR A 114 -0.67 -14.96 20.36
N ILE A 115 0.31 -14.94 19.46
CA ILE A 115 1.74 -14.91 19.79
C ILE A 115 2.43 -13.83 18.97
N ASP A 116 2.90 -12.78 19.63
CA ASP A 116 3.78 -11.78 19.04
C ASP A 116 5.24 -12.19 19.17
N ILE A 117 6.01 -12.08 18.08
CA ILE A 117 7.45 -12.30 18.09
C ILE A 117 8.15 -11.10 17.46
N ASP A 118 9.08 -10.49 18.19
CA ASP A 118 9.91 -9.38 17.70
C ASP A 118 11.25 -9.37 18.47
N TYR A 119 12.13 -8.42 18.13
CA TYR A 119 13.38 -8.23 18.85
C TYR A 119 13.15 -8.05 20.37
N PRO A 120 14.05 -8.61 21.22
CA PRO A 120 13.93 -8.52 22.67
C PRO A 120 13.71 -7.10 23.21
N THR A 121 14.35 -6.11 22.59
CA THR A 121 14.23 -4.68 22.91
C THR A 121 12.79 -4.18 22.69
N LEU A 122 12.20 -4.48 21.54
CA LEU A 122 10.84 -4.07 21.19
C LEU A 122 9.78 -4.75 22.05
N ILE A 123 9.96 -6.04 22.37
CA ILE A 123 9.06 -6.74 23.29
C ILE A 123 9.16 -6.18 24.72
N THR A 124 10.36 -5.86 25.19
CA THR A 124 10.55 -5.22 26.50
C THR A 124 9.83 -3.87 26.59
N GLU A 125 9.94 -3.04 25.55
CA GLU A 125 9.22 -1.76 25.46
C GLU A 125 7.70 -1.96 25.47
N ARG A 126 7.19 -2.96 24.73
CA ARG A 126 5.76 -3.31 24.71
C ARG A 126 5.25 -3.78 26.06
N LEU A 127 5.97 -4.66 26.73
CA LEU A 127 5.62 -5.10 28.08
C LEU A 127 5.61 -3.93 29.06
N TYR A 128 6.55 -3.01 28.95
CA TYR A 128 6.51 -1.76 29.73
C TYR A 128 5.25 -0.93 29.44
N MET A 129 4.89 -0.73 28.17
CA MET A 129 3.67 0.00 27.79
C MET A 129 2.39 -0.66 28.33
N VAL A 130 2.25 -1.99 28.20
CA VAL A 130 1.08 -2.73 28.69
C VAL A 130 0.95 -2.61 30.22
N ARG A 131 2.06 -2.69 30.96
CA ARG A 131 2.07 -2.60 32.43
C ARG A 131 1.73 -1.22 32.97
N THR A 132 2.10 -0.17 32.23
CA THR A 132 1.98 1.22 32.68
C THR A 132 0.70 1.90 32.24
N GLN A 133 -0.11 1.26 31.39
CA GLN A 133 -1.35 1.81 30.88
C GLN A 133 -2.55 0.91 31.21
N ASP A 134 -3.42 1.38 32.10
CA ASP A 134 -4.57 0.60 32.58
C ASP A 134 -5.46 0.08 31.45
N THR A 135 -5.66 0.86 30.39
CA THR A 135 -6.49 0.41 29.26
C THR A 135 -5.91 -0.82 28.58
N LEU A 136 -4.59 -0.88 28.36
CA LEU A 136 -3.93 -2.04 27.75
C LEU A 136 -3.90 -3.23 28.71
N ARG A 137 -3.59 -2.97 29.98
CA ARG A 137 -3.59 -3.98 31.05
C ARG A 137 -4.95 -4.68 31.18
N ASN A 138 -6.04 -3.94 31.05
CA ASN A 138 -7.39 -4.50 31.17
C ASN A 138 -7.83 -5.31 29.93
N LEU A 139 -7.05 -5.35 28.85
CA LEU A 139 -7.36 -6.15 27.66
C LEU A 139 -6.97 -7.62 27.78
N LEU A 140 -6.09 -7.95 28.71
CA LEU A 140 -5.54 -9.29 28.86
C LEU A 140 -6.19 -9.97 30.07
N PRO A 141 -6.61 -11.24 29.95
CA PRO A 141 -7.16 -11.98 31.09
C PRO A 141 -6.10 -12.21 32.18
N GLN A 142 -4.83 -12.25 31.79
CA GLN A 142 -3.66 -12.34 32.66
C GLN A 142 -2.69 -11.25 32.24
N ASN A 143 -2.08 -10.56 33.20
CA ASN A 143 -1.27 -9.38 32.93
C ASN A 143 0.22 -9.64 33.17
N PRO A 144 1.12 -9.08 32.34
CA PRO A 144 2.54 -9.11 32.61
C PRO A 144 2.88 -8.38 33.91
N THR A 145 3.86 -8.91 34.62
CA THR A 145 4.41 -8.43 35.88
C THR A 145 5.75 -7.73 35.66
N VAL A 146 6.37 -7.25 36.74
CA VAL A 146 7.72 -6.65 36.66
C VAL A 146 8.80 -7.68 36.31
N ASP A 147 8.55 -8.97 36.61
CA ASP A 147 9.48 -10.06 36.36
C ASP A 147 9.43 -10.55 34.90
N ASP A 148 8.36 -10.23 34.17
CA ASP A 148 8.22 -10.46 32.73
C ASP A 148 9.04 -9.43 31.96
N VAL A 149 10.32 -9.76 31.73
CA VAL A 149 11.28 -8.98 30.95
C VAL A 149 11.71 -9.79 29.74
N GLY A 150 11.49 -9.27 28.54
CA GLY A 150 11.82 -9.93 27.28
C GLY A 150 10.73 -10.86 26.75
N ASP A 151 10.01 -11.58 27.62
CA ASP A 151 8.94 -12.50 27.24
C ASP A 151 7.73 -12.41 28.20
N PHE A 152 6.54 -12.76 27.72
CA PHE A 152 5.34 -12.96 28.53
C PHE A 152 4.50 -14.10 27.93
N VAL A 153 4.02 -15.02 28.78
CA VAL A 153 3.23 -16.18 28.36
C VAL A 153 1.95 -16.28 29.17
N SER A 154 0.80 -16.24 28.49
CA SER A 154 -0.52 -16.50 29.07
C SER A 154 -1.35 -17.42 28.17
N ASP A 155 -2.51 -17.89 28.60
CA ASP A 155 -3.32 -18.84 27.82
C ASP A 155 -3.82 -18.31 26.46
N THR A 156 -4.03 -16.99 26.34
CA THR A 156 -4.66 -16.37 25.15
C THR A 156 -3.72 -15.45 24.39
N TYR A 157 -2.74 -14.86 25.07
CA TYR A 157 -1.76 -13.95 24.47
C TYR A 157 -0.36 -14.23 25.00
N SER A 158 0.61 -14.28 24.11
CA SER A 158 2.03 -14.34 24.41
C SER A 158 2.76 -13.31 23.59
N CYS A 159 3.86 -12.78 24.12
CA CYS A 159 4.84 -12.05 23.33
C CYS A 159 6.24 -12.52 23.69
N MET A 160 7.10 -12.70 22.69
CA MET A 160 8.43 -13.26 22.88
C MET A 160 9.51 -12.46 22.15
N GLY A 161 10.54 -12.08 22.90
CA GLY A 161 11.73 -11.39 22.44
C GLY A 161 12.68 -12.35 21.77
N ILE A 162 12.48 -12.63 20.48
CA ILE A 162 13.25 -13.63 19.73
C ILE A 162 13.76 -13.01 18.45
N ASP A 163 15.07 -13.07 18.26
CA ASP A 163 15.69 -12.87 16.96
C ASP A 163 15.35 -14.05 16.04
N LEU A 164 14.65 -13.78 14.93
CA LEU A 164 14.19 -14.80 13.99
C LEU A 164 15.33 -15.59 13.34
N ARG A 165 16.57 -15.07 13.37
CA ARG A 165 17.78 -15.78 12.94
C ARG A 165 18.12 -16.96 13.86
N ASN A 166 17.60 -16.96 15.10
CA ASN A 166 17.80 -18.01 16.09
C ASN A 166 16.60 -18.97 16.18
N LEU A 167 16.51 -19.90 15.24
CA LEU A 167 15.41 -20.86 15.14
C LEU A 167 15.30 -21.83 16.32
N GLU A 168 16.39 -22.09 17.04
CA GLU A 168 16.36 -22.95 18.22
C GLU A 168 15.65 -22.27 19.39
N THR A 169 15.91 -20.97 19.59
CA THR A 169 15.16 -20.16 20.56
C THR A 169 13.70 -20.02 20.13
N LEU A 170 13.44 -19.79 18.83
CA LEU A 170 12.08 -19.76 18.29
C LEU A 170 11.30 -21.05 18.59
N ARG A 171 11.91 -22.21 18.34
CA ARG A 171 11.31 -23.52 18.64
C ARG A 171 10.92 -23.63 20.11
N LYS A 172 11.87 -23.38 21.02
CA LYS A 172 11.65 -23.47 22.47
C LYS A 172 10.57 -22.49 22.93
N GLY A 173 10.56 -21.27 22.41
CA GLY A 173 9.52 -20.28 22.70
C GLY A 173 8.13 -20.74 22.25
N LEU A 174 7.99 -21.25 21.03
CA LEU A 174 6.71 -21.75 20.56
C LEU A 174 6.21 -22.95 21.39
N GLU A 175 7.09 -23.87 21.78
CA GLU A 175 6.75 -25.00 22.65
C GLU A 175 6.24 -24.54 24.03
N THR A 176 6.87 -23.52 24.65
CA THR A 176 6.44 -22.99 25.95
C THR A 176 5.07 -22.29 25.89
N THR A 177 4.69 -21.79 24.71
CA THR A 177 3.36 -21.19 24.48
C THR A 177 2.25 -22.19 24.19
N GLY A 178 2.59 -23.49 24.07
CA GLY A 178 1.65 -24.57 23.75
C GLY A 178 1.43 -24.83 22.26
N VAL A 179 2.28 -24.27 21.38
CA VAL A 179 2.24 -24.55 19.95
C VAL A 179 2.99 -25.85 19.67
N VAL A 180 2.23 -26.92 19.44
CA VAL A 180 2.75 -28.27 19.16
C VAL A 180 2.38 -28.71 17.75
N PRO A 181 3.10 -29.68 17.16
CA PRO A 181 2.73 -30.24 15.86
C PRO A 181 1.27 -30.74 15.85
N GLY A 182 0.49 -30.30 14.85
CA GLY A 182 -0.92 -30.66 14.68
C GLY A 182 -1.93 -29.66 15.25
N LEU A 183 -1.47 -28.61 15.95
CA LEU A 183 -2.28 -27.41 16.17
C LEU A 183 -2.28 -26.59 14.87
N PRO A 184 -3.46 -26.21 14.32
CA PRO A 184 -3.51 -25.30 13.19
C PRO A 184 -2.88 -23.95 13.55
N ILE A 185 -1.92 -23.51 12.74
CA ILE A 185 -1.23 -22.24 12.95
C ILE A 185 -1.39 -21.31 11.74
N LEU A 186 -1.60 -20.03 12.02
CA LEU A 186 -1.46 -18.95 11.06
C LEU A 186 -0.21 -18.16 11.41
N VAL A 187 0.71 -18.03 10.47
CA VAL A 187 1.94 -17.24 10.63
C VAL A 187 1.82 -16.02 9.74
N ILE A 188 2.13 -14.85 10.29
CA ILE A 188 2.02 -13.57 9.59
C ILE A 188 3.40 -12.92 9.57
N SER A 189 3.86 -12.54 8.38
CA SER A 189 5.01 -11.68 8.18
C SER A 189 4.60 -10.47 7.35
N GLU A 190 4.56 -9.30 7.97
CA GLU A 190 4.10 -8.05 7.36
C GLU A 190 5.28 -7.07 7.21
N VAL A 191 6.06 -7.22 6.14
CA VAL A 191 7.32 -6.49 5.88
C VAL A 191 8.34 -6.72 7.00
N VAL A 192 8.74 -7.97 7.17
CA VAL A 192 9.65 -8.40 8.24
C VAL A 192 10.76 -9.28 7.71
N LEU A 193 10.41 -10.35 6.99
CA LEU A 193 11.40 -11.25 6.40
C LEU A 193 12.24 -10.56 5.31
N SER A 194 11.71 -9.53 4.67
CA SER A 194 12.39 -8.66 3.71
C SER A 194 13.68 -8.03 4.24
N TYR A 195 13.81 -7.85 5.55
CA TYR A 195 15.01 -7.31 6.20
C TYR A 195 16.05 -8.37 6.58
N LEU A 196 15.74 -9.66 6.44
CA LEU A 196 16.66 -10.77 6.67
C LEU A 196 17.39 -11.13 5.38
N GLU A 197 18.60 -11.68 5.52
CA GLU A 197 19.28 -12.31 4.37
C GLU A 197 18.39 -13.43 3.79
N ALA A 198 18.55 -13.72 2.51
CA ALA A 198 17.68 -14.67 1.81
C ALA A 198 17.68 -16.06 2.48
N ASP A 199 18.84 -16.55 2.93
CA ASP A 199 18.99 -17.82 3.62
C ASP A 199 18.39 -17.83 5.03
N GLU A 200 18.53 -16.74 5.78
CA GLU A 200 17.88 -16.54 7.10
C GLU A 200 16.35 -16.53 6.95
N SER A 201 15.85 -15.79 5.98
CA SER A 201 14.44 -15.67 5.60
C SER A 201 13.85 -17.02 5.17
N ASP A 202 14.59 -17.76 4.33
CA ASP A 202 14.27 -19.13 3.92
C ASP A 202 14.21 -20.10 5.10
N ALA A 203 15.14 -19.97 6.05
CA ALA A 203 15.17 -20.83 7.21
C ALA A 203 13.91 -20.66 8.08
N VAL A 204 13.40 -19.43 8.22
CA VAL A 204 12.13 -19.15 8.90
C VAL A 204 10.93 -19.75 8.14
N LEU A 205 10.85 -19.55 6.82
CA LEU A 205 9.78 -20.14 6.01
C LEU A 205 9.79 -21.67 6.06
N ARG A 206 10.97 -22.30 6.01
CA ARG A 206 11.13 -23.75 6.10
C ARG A 206 10.78 -24.28 7.49
N PHE A 207 11.12 -23.53 8.54
CA PHE A 207 10.76 -23.86 9.92
C PHE A 207 9.24 -23.97 10.10
N PHE A 208 8.49 -22.96 9.64
CA PHE A 208 7.02 -22.98 9.73
C PHE A 208 6.37 -23.94 8.73
N GLY A 209 6.96 -24.13 7.55
CA GLY A 209 6.50 -25.11 6.56
C GLY A 209 6.57 -26.57 7.06
N GLY A 210 7.40 -26.83 8.08
CA GLY A 210 7.47 -28.14 8.75
C GLY A 210 6.27 -28.47 9.66
N TYR A 211 5.38 -27.50 9.95
CA TYR A 211 4.16 -27.76 10.71
C TYR A 211 3.09 -28.38 9.79
N PRO A 212 2.41 -29.47 10.21
CA PRO A 212 1.46 -30.17 9.34
C PRO A 212 0.26 -29.34 8.87
N ASP A 213 -0.17 -28.36 9.65
CA ASP A 213 -1.34 -27.52 9.37
C ASP A 213 -0.99 -26.04 9.60
N ALA A 214 -0.13 -25.52 8.73
CA ALA A 214 0.32 -24.13 8.76
C ALA A 214 -0.22 -23.37 7.54
N THR A 215 -0.71 -22.17 7.81
CA THR A 215 -0.95 -21.12 6.82
C THR A 215 0.05 -20.00 7.05
N PHE A 216 0.69 -19.51 5.99
CA PHE A 216 1.63 -18.39 6.06
C PHE A 216 1.12 -17.24 5.20
N ILE A 217 0.98 -16.07 5.81
CA ILE A 217 0.69 -14.80 5.13
C ILE A 217 1.99 -14.00 5.08
N LEU A 218 2.46 -13.69 3.87
CA LEU A 218 3.62 -12.84 3.63
C LEU A 218 3.18 -11.60 2.85
N HIS A 219 3.41 -10.40 3.39
CA HIS A 219 3.17 -9.14 2.69
C HIS A 219 4.48 -8.35 2.60
N GLU A 220 5.09 -8.28 1.42
CA GLU A 220 6.41 -7.66 1.20
C GLU A 220 6.51 -6.97 -0.16
N GLN A 221 7.66 -6.33 -0.41
CA GLN A 221 7.97 -5.71 -1.69
C GLN A 221 8.31 -6.76 -2.74
N CYS A 222 8.03 -6.44 -4.00
CA CYS A 222 8.52 -7.17 -5.17
C CYS A 222 8.91 -6.18 -6.27
N ILE A 223 9.61 -6.68 -7.28
CA ILE A 223 9.84 -6.02 -8.56
C ILE A 223 8.96 -6.71 -9.60
N PRO A 224 8.03 -5.99 -10.24
CA PRO A 224 7.22 -6.54 -11.34
C PRO A 224 8.10 -7.12 -12.44
N THR A 225 7.64 -8.17 -13.10
CA THR A 225 8.42 -8.91 -14.11
C THR A 225 8.90 -8.05 -15.29
N PHE A 226 8.18 -6.99 -15.64
CA PHE A 226 8.60 -6.05 -16.69
C PHE A 226 9.74 -5.12 -16.27
N ASP A 227 10.05 -5.07 -14.97
CA ASP A 227 11.04 -4.18 -14.36
C ASP A 227 12.24 -4.94 -13.77
N VAL A 228 12.39 -6.23 -14.11
CA VAL A 228 13.52 -7.05 -13.66
C VAL A 228 14.71 -6.80 -14.58
N ASP A 229 15.42 -5.69 -14.37
CA ASP A 229 16.77 -5.49 -14.91
C ASP A 229 17.81 -5.70 -13.79
N ASP A 230 18.96 -6.27 -14.13
CA ASP A 230 20.09 -6.46 -13.23
C ASP A 230 20.85 -5.16 -12.98
N GLU A 231 20.76 -4.20 -13.90
CA GLU A 231 21.34 -2.88 -13.74
C GLU A 231 20.35 -1.93 -13.07
N VAL A 232 20.69 -1.49 -11.85
CA VAL A 232 19.86 -0.57 -11.03
C VAL A 232 19.51 0.74 -11.78
N GLU A 233 20.31 1.12 -12.78
CA GLU A 233 20.11 2.32 -13.60
C GLU A 233 18.96 2.18 -14.60
N ASN A 234 18.58 0.95 -14.95
CA ASN A 234 17.50 0.64 -15.89
C ASN A 234 16.18 0.28 -15.20
N LEU A 235 16.19 0.19 -13.86
CA LEU A 235 14.97 -0.02 -13.09
C LEU A 235 14.03 1.18 -13.23
N HIS A 236 12.73 0.89 -13.18
CA HIS A 236 11.66 1.87 -13.18
C HIS A 236 11.91 2.93 -12.09
N PRO A 237 11.57 4.21 -12.33
CA PRO A 237 11.83 5.28 -11.37
C PRO A 237 11.29 5.02 -9.96
N PHE A 238 10.16 4.29 -9.86
CA PHE A 238 9.61 3.86 -8.58
C PHE A 238 10.56 2.92 -7.82
N ALA A 239 11.02 1.84 -8.46
CA ALA A 239 11.95 0.88 -7.88
C ALA A 239 13.26 1.54 -7.46
N SER A 240 13.85 2.35 -8.35
CA SER A 240 15.07 3.12 -8.06
C SER A 240 14.90 4.01 -6.82
N THR A 241 13.76 4.68 -6.69
CA THR A 241 13.45 5.52 -5.53
C THR A 241 13.27 4.69 -4.25
N MET A 242 12.59 3.55 -4.34
CA MET A 242 12.40 2.62 -3.22
C MET A 242 13.73 2.09 -2.71
N PHE A 243 14.61 1.59 -3.59
CA PHE A 243 15.94 1.10 -3.20
C PHE A 243 16.79 2.20 -2.55
N LYS A 244 16.83 3.40 -3.15
CA LYS A 244 17.54 4.55 -2.57
C LYS A 244 17.00 4.93 -1.20
N HIS A 245 15.69 4.83 -0.97
CA HIS A 245 15.08 5.08 0.33
C HIS A 245 15.60 4.11 1.40
N PHE A 246 15.48 2.80 1.15
CA PHE A 246 15.89 1.76 2.12
C PHE A 246 17.40 1.72 2.37
N GLN A 247 18.21 2.07 1.37
CA GLN A 247 19.65 2.27 1.56
C GLN A 247 19.94 3.48 2.47
N ARG A 248 19.29 4.62 2.24
CA ARG A 248 19.49 5.84 3.04
C ARG A 248 19.04 5.67 4.49
N THR A 249 18.02 4.86 4.75
CA THR A 249 17.53 4.57 6.11
C THR A 249 18.30 3.46 6.81
N MET A 250 19.33 2.87 6.18
CA MET A 250 20.10 1.73 6.69
C MET A 250 19.22 0.50 7.00
N THR A 251 18.19 0.28 6.18
CA THR A 251 17.26 -0.85 6.31
C THR A 251 17.08 -1.52 4.95
N PRO A 252 18.17 -2.06 4.34
CA PRO A 252 18.10 -2.62 3.01
C PRO A 252 17.09 -3.77 2.93
N LEU A 253 16.37 -3.87 1.81
CA LEU A 253 15.51 -5.02 1.49
C LEU A 253 16.39 -6.16 0.97
N LYS A 254 16.91 -6.97 1.90
CA LYS A 254 17.92 -7.99 1.63
C LYS A 254 17.36 -9.17 0.84
N THR A 255 16.21 -9.70 1.26
CA THR A 255 15.54 -10.80 0.56
C THR A 255 15.15 -10.43 -0.88
N LEU A 256 14.82 -9.15 -1.14
CA LEU A 256 14.45 -8.65 -2.47
C LEU A 256 15.60 -8.73 -3.49
N GLN A 257 16.85 -8.85 -3.03
CA GLN A 257 18.00 -9.00 -3.94
C GLN A 257 18.03 -10.37 -4.62
N GLU A 258 17.54 -11.41 -3.93
CA GLU A 258 17.49 -12.80 -4.41
C GLU A 258 16.13 -13.14 -5.03
N TYR A 259 15.04 -12.72 -4.38
CA TYR A 259 13.67 -12.97 -4.84
C TYR A 259 13.03 -11.64 -5.24
N ARG A 260 13.05 -11.34 -6.55
CA ARG A 260 12.55 -10.08 -7.08
C ARG A 260 11.09 -10.19 -7.46
N SER A 261 10.74 -11.20 -8.24
CA SER A 261 9.43 -11.33 -8.86
C SER A 261 8.45 -12.17 -8.04
N LEU A 262 7.14 -12.07 -8.36
CA LEU A 262 6.14 -12.98 -7.80
C LEU A 262 6.41 -14.45 -8.17
N GLN A 263 7.05 -14.69 -9.32
CA GLN A 263 7.41 -16.04 -9.73
C GLN A 263 8.55 -16.59 -8.86
N ASP A 264 9.56 -15.77 -8.57
CA ASP A 264 10.67 -16.15 -7.68
C ASP A 264 10.12 -16.55 -6.30
N HIS A 265 9.18 -15.77 -5.75
CA HIS A 265 8.53 -16.10 -4.49
C HIS A 265 7.67 -17.37 -4.58
N ARG A 266 6.96 -17.62 -5.68
CA ARG A 266 6.20 -18.87 -5.89
C ARG A 266 7.13 -20.09 -5.85
N ASP A 267 8.22 -20.02 -6.61
CA ASP A 267 9.21 -21.10 -6.71
C ASP A 267 9.94 -21.31 -5.38
N ARG A 268 10.22 -20.21 -4.66
CA ARG A 268 10.76 -20.21 -3.30
C ARG A 268 9.87 -20.98 -2.34
N PHE A 269 8.59 -20.62 -2.21
CA PHE A 269 7.67 -21.32 -1.31
C PHE A 269 7.58 -22.82 -1.64
N GLN A 270 7.47 -23.16 -2.92
CA GLN A 270 7.44 -24.56 -3.36
C GLN A 270 8.72 -25.32 -2.98
N THR A 271 9.89 -24.73 -3.22
CA THR A 271 11.21 -25.31 -2.89
C THR A 271 11.39 -25.49 -1.38
N LEU A 272 10.81 -24.60 -0.58
CA LEU A 272 10.87 -24.64 0.88
C LEU A 272 9.84 -25.58 1.53
N GLY A 273 9.09 -26.35 0.74
CA GLY A 273 8.20 -27.41 1.22
C GLY A 273 6.75 -26.97 1.45
N TRP A 274 6.36 -25.79 0.97
CA TRP A 274 4.96 -25.37 1.02
C TRP A 274 4.19 -26.02 -0.14
N SER A 275 3.13 -26.75 0.20
CA SER A 275 2.35 -27.53 -0.77
C SER A 275 1.59 -26.66 -1.78
N LYS A 276 1.22 -25.45 -1.37
CA LYS A 276 0.48 -24.48 -2.16
C LYS A 276 0.90 -23.08 -1.76
N CYS A 277 1.03 -22.18 -2.74
CA CYS A 277 1.27 -20.76 -2.52
C CYS A 277 0.54 -19.95 -3.59
N ASP A 278 -0.40 -19.13 -3.15
CA ASP A 278 -1.15 -18.18 -3.98
C ASP A 278 -0.60 -16.78 -3.72
N LEU A 279 -0.28 -16.02 -4.77
CA LEU A 279 0.32 -14.68 -4.66
C LEU A 279 -0.41 -13.70 -5.57
N LEU A 280 -0.67 -12.50 -5.08
CA LEU A 280 -1.22 -11.38 -5.85
C LEU A 280 -0.45 -10.10 -5.51
N ASN A 281 -0.30 -9.22 -6.50
CA ASN A 281 0.09 -7.84 -6.21
C ASN A 281 -1.03 -7.12 -5.44
N MET A 282 -0.68 -6.03 -4.77
CA MET A 282 -1.62 -5.31 -3.92
C MET A 282 -2.70 -4.56 -4.70
N ASN A 283 -2.48 -4.21 -5.98
CA ASN A 283 -3.54 -3.65 -6.84
C ASN A 283 -4.70 -4.65 -7.01
N LEU A 284 -4.40 -5.86 -7.47
CA LEU A 284 -5.42 -6.90 -7.68
C LEU A 284 -6.05 -7.32 -6.36
N PHE A 285 -5.25 -7.51 -5.30
CA PHE A 285 -5.81 -7.89 -4.01
C PHE A 285 -6.74 -6.80 -3.46
N THR A 286 -6.41 -5.52 -3.67
CA THR A 286 -7.28 -4.41 -3.29
C THR A 286 -8.61 -4.49 -4.04
N ASP A 287 -8.58 -4.60 -5.37
CA ASP A 287 -9.78 -4.58 -6.19
C ASP A 287 -10.70 -5.78 -5.93
N TYR A 288 -10.15 -6.97 -5.68
CA TYR A 288 -10.96 -8.17 -5.45
C TYR A 288 -11.40 -8.36 -4.00
N VAL A 289 -10.64 -7.86 -3.02
CA VAL A 289 -10.83 -8.21 -1.60
C VAL A 289 -11.12 -7.00 -0.74
N ILE A 290 -10.32 -5.93 -0.86
CA ILE A 290 -10.39 -4.80 0.09
C ILE A 290 -11.48 -3.81 -0.32
N MET A 291 -11.56 -3.49 -1.61
CA MET A 291 -12.52 -2.53 -2.16
C MET A 291 -13.35 -3.18 -3.28
N PRO A 292 -14.03 -4.32 -3.03
CA PRO A 292 -14.71 -5.07 -4.09
C PRO A 292 -15.98 -4.40 -4.62
N THR A 293 -16.46 -3.32 -4.00
CA THR A 293 -17.71 -2.65 -4.37
C THR A 293 -17.53 -1.14 -4.56
N ALA A 294 -18.41 -0.56 -5.39
CA ALA A 294 -18.40 0.87 -5.65
C ALA A 294 -18.64 1.71 -4.38
N GLU A 295 -19.43 1.18 -3.43
CA GLU A 295 -19.70 1.83 -2.15
C GLU A 295 -18.42 1.96 -1.32
N GLU A 296 -17.57 0.94 -1.28
CA GLU A 296 -16.30 1.00 -0.55
C GLU A 296 -15.29 1.93 -1.23
N HIS A 297 -15.25 1.91 -2.58
CA HIS A 297 -14.51 2.92 -3.35
C HIS A 297 -14.96 4.34 -3.06
N GLN A 298 -16.27 4.58 -2.98
CA GLN A 298 -16.82 5.89 -2.67
C GLN A 298 -16.50 6.28 -1.22
N ARG A 299 -16.67 5.37 -0.26
CA ARG A 299 -16.36 5.60 1.16
C ARG A 299 -14.93 6.08 1.33
N VAL A 300 -13.95 5.33 0.82
CA VAL A 300 -12.53 5.67 0.90
C VAL A 300 -12.22 6.97 0.16
N SER A 301 -12.87 7.22 -0.98
CA SER A 301 -12.67 8.44 -1.76
C SER A 301 -13.17 9.71 -1.06
N LEU A 302 -14.13 9.59 -0.15
CA LEU A 302 -14.68 10.70 0.63
C LEU A 302 -13.88 11.02 1.90
N LEU A 303 -12.93 10.17 2.31
CA LEU A 303 -12.14 10.39 3.53
C LEU A 303 -11.17 11.56 3.40
N GLU A 304 -10.54 11.71 2.22
CA GLU A 304 -9.63 12.83 1.95
C GLU A 304 -9.45 13.08 0.43
N PRO A 305 -9.14 14.33 0.03
CA PRO A 305 -8.78 14.65 -1.35
C PRO A 305 -7.57 13.83 -1.82
N PHE A 306 -7.67 13.27 -3.02
CA PHE A 306 -6.65 12.37 -3.56
C PHE A 306 -6.49 12.54 -5.07
N ASP A 307 -5.28 12.86 -5.52
CA ASP A 307 -4.91 12.96 -6.93
C ASP A 307 -3.69 12.13 -7.33
N GLU A 308 -3.09 11.38 -6.40
CA GLU A 308 -1.85 10.60 -6.57
C GLU A 308 -2.12 9.15 -7.04
N HIS A 309 -2.94 8.97 -8.09
CA HIS A 309 -3.41 7.64 -8.51
C HIS A 309 -2.31 6.78 -9.13
N ASP A 310 -1.44 7.39 -9.94
CA ASP A 310 -0.32 6.70 -10.55
C ASP A 310 0.66 6.22 -9.48
N GLU A 311 0.95 7.07 -8.48
CA GLU A 311 1.80 6.70 -7.35
C GLU A 311 1.20 5.55 -6.53
N LEU A 312 -0.10 5.57 -6.26
CA LEU A 312 -0.77 4.46 -5.56
C LEU A 312 -0.73 3.17 -6.37
N TYR A 313 -0.97 3.26 -7.69
CA TYR A 313 -0.88 2.10 -8.57
C TYR A 313 0.53 1.50 -8.55
N TRP A 314 1.57 2.32 -8.62
CA TRP A 314 2.95 1.84 -8.51
C TRP A 314 3.23 1.24 -7.13
N ILE A 315 2.81 1.86 -6.04
CA ILE A 315 2.94 1.22 -4.71
C ILE A 315 2.27 -0.16 -4.71
N GLY A 316 1.06 -0.28 -5.25
CA GLY A 316 0.36 -1.56 -5.29
C GLY A 316 0.96 -2.59 -6.24
N ALA A 317 1.70 -2.17 -7.26
CA ALA A 317 2.40 -3.06 -8.21
C ALA A 317 3.71 -3.63 -7.63
N TYR A 318 4.41 -2.86 -6.79
CA TYR A 318 5.70 -3.22 -6.17
C TYR A 318 5.56 -3.84 -4.77
N TYR A 319 4.33 -4.16 -4.36
CA TYR A 319 4.04 -4.90 -3.14
C TYR A 319 3.12 -6.05 -3.48
N PHE A 320 3.24 -7.12 -2.71
CA PHE A 320 2.42 -8.31 -2.90
C PHE A 320 1.98 -8.91 -1.58
N ILE A 321 0.98 -9.77 -1.68
CA ILE A 321 0.56 -10.65 -0.61
C ILE A 321 0.58 -12.09 -1.10
N ALA A 322 1.18 -12.96 -0.29
CA ALA A 322 1.20 -14.40 -0.51
C ALA A 322 0.48 -15.12 0.63
N VAL A 323 -0.28 -16.14 0.28
CA VAL A 323 -0.90 -17.08 1.21
C VAL A 323 -0.43 -18.48 0.84
N ALA A 324 0.38 -19.07 1.71
CA ALA A 324 0.91 -20.42 1.54
C ALA A 324 0.29 -21.40 2.55
N SER A 325 0.12 -22.66 2.15
CA SER A 325 -0.33 -23.74 3.03
C SER A 325 0.62 -24.94 3.00
N SER A 326 0.95 -25.48 4.18
CA SER A 326 1.77 -26.70 4.28
C SER A 326 0.94 -27.97 4.02
N ALA A 327 -0.36 -27.94 4.30
CA ALA A 327 -1.27 -29.05 4.03
C ALA A 327 -1.71 -29.07 2.54
N PRO A 328 -1.68 -30.24 1.86
CA PRO A 328 -2.24 -30.39 0.53
C PRO A 328 -3.71 -29.96 0.55
N GLY A 329 -4.13 -29.07 -0.36
CA GLY A 329 -5.49 -28.50 -0.37
C GLY A 329 -6.58 -29.58 -0.30
N GLY A 330 -7.34 -29.59 0.79
CA GLY A 330 -8.39 -30.59 1.05
C GLY A 330 -7.96 -31.81 1.89
N ALA A 331 -6.69 -31.90 2.30
CA ALA A 331 -6.24 -32.89 3.26
C ALA A 331 -6.86 -32.64 4.63
N LEU A 332 -7.05 -33.73 5.37
CA LEU A 332 -7.39 -33.65 6.78
C LEU A 332 -6.14 -33.22 7.56
N SER A 333 -6.29 -32.21 8.41
CA SER A 333 -5.33 -31.82 9.42
C SER A 333 -5.01 -33.00 10.34
N ALA A 334 -3.96 -32.85 11.15
CA ALA A 334 -3.63 -33.83 12.19
C ALA A 334 -4.81 -34.13 13.15
N GLN A 335 -5.81 -33.25 13.21
CA GLN A 335 -7.03 -33.41 14.00
C GLN A 335 -8.19 -34.08 13.25
N GLY A 336 -7.98 -34.56 12.02
CA GLY A 336 -9.04 -35.17 11.20
C GLY A 336 -10.07 -34.17 10.66
N LYS A 337 -9.77 -32.86 10.69
CA LYS A 337 -10.61 -31.77 10.19
C LYS A 337 -10.00 -31.20 8.91
N LYS A 338 -10.77 -30.53 8.05
CA LYS A 338 -10.19 -29.91 6.85
C LYS A 338 -9.23 -28.77 7.25
N SER A 339 -8.04 -28.72 6.66
CA SER A 339 -7.12 -27.59 6.84
C SER A 339 -7.76 -26.27 6.36
N PRO A 340 -7.55 -25.14 7.06
CA PRO A 340 -8.17 -23.88 6.68
C PRO A 340 -7.70 -23.35 5.32
N ASP A 341 -8.63 -23.02 4.43
CA ASP A 341 -8.38 -22.32 3.17
C ASP A 341 -8.98 -20.90 3.20
N VAL A 342 -8.20 -19.94 3.71
CA VAL A 342 -8.64 -18.55 3.84
C VAL A 342 -9.05 -17.92 2.51
N LEU A 343 -8.39 -18.25 1.40
CA LEU A 343 -8.70 -17.64 0.10
C LEU A 343 -10.06 -18.09 -0.45
N GLU A 344 -10.49 -19.31 -0.11
CA GLU A 344 -11.85 -19.77 -0.37
C GLU A 344 -12.84 -19.00 0.51
N ARG A 345 -12.56 -18.89 1.82
CA ARG A 345 -13.43 -18.19 2.78
C ARG A 345 -13.73 -16.75 2.38
N ILE A 346 -12.71 -16.00 1.96
CA ILE A 346 -12.87 -14.60 1.54
C ILE A 346 -13.41 -14.47 0.10
N GLY A 347 -13.71 -15.60 -0.56
CA GLY A 347 -14.26 -15.65 -1.91
C GLY A 347 -13.28 -15.22 -3.01
N LEU A 348 -11.97 -15.23 -2.74
CA LEU A 348 -10.98 -14.84 -3.75
C LEU A 348 -10.80 -15.93 -4.82
N ARG A 349 -10.87 -17.21 -4.43
CA ARG A 349 -10.69 -18.33 -5.37
C ARG A 349 -11.72 -18.34 -6.49
N SER A 350 -13.00 -18.14 -6.16
CA SER A 350 -14.08 -18.05 -7.15
C SER A 350 -13.90 -16.85 -8.07
N LYS A 351 -13.60 -15.67 -7.51
CA LYS A 351 -13.33 -14.45 -8.29
C LYS A 351 -12.19 -14.63 -9.31
N LEU A 352 -11.12 -15.34 -8.94
CA LEU A 352 -10.00 -15.57 -9.85
C LEU A 352 -10.29 -16.58 -10.96
N GLN A 353 -11.16 -17.57 -10.70
CA GLN A 353 -11.61 -18.51 -11.75
C GLN A 353 -12.39 -17.80 -12.85
N ASP A 354 -13.23 -16.83 -12.49
CA ASP A 354 -14.00 -16.02 -13.46
C ASP A 354 -13.07 -15.20 -14.37
N VAL A 355 -11.95 -14.70 -13.84
CA VAL A 355 -10.94 -13.91 -14.60
C VAL A 355 -10.14 -14.79 -15.56
N GLN A 356 -9.77 -16.01 -15.14
CA GLN A 356 -9.13 -16.98 -16.05
C GLN A 356 -10.07 -17.35 -17.21
N ALA A 357 -11.38 -17.46 -16.95
CA ALA A 357 -12.36 -17.68 -18.01
C ALA A 357 -12.46 -16.48 -18.98
N LEU A 358 -12.37 -15.24 -18.47
CA LEU A 358 -12.39 -14.02 -19.30
C LEU A 358 -11.11 -13.83 -20.13
N SER A 359 -9.92 -14.09 -19.54
CA SER A 359 -8.62 -13.99 -20.23
C SER A 359 -8.35 -15.13 -21.23
N SER A 360 -9.10 -16.24 -21.15
CA SER A 360 -9.08 -17.30 -22.16
C SER A 360 -9.74 -16.91 -23.49
N HIS A 361 -10.44 -15.77 -23.54
CA HIS A 361 -10.84 -15.15 -24.79
C HIS A 361 -9.63 -14.44 -25.38
N HIS A 362 -9.11 -15.00 -26.47
CA HIS A 362 -8.01 -14.43 -27.23
C HIS A 362 -8.35 -12.98 -27.60
N VAL A 363 -7.68 -12.01 -26.96
CA VAL A 363 -7.71 -10.64 -27.44
C VAL A 363 -6.86 -10.65 -28.70
N ASP A 364 -7.53 -10.62 -29.84
CA ASP A 364 -6.87 -10.57 -31.14
C ASP A 364 -6.06 -9.26 -31.22
N GLN A 365 -4.74 -9.39 -31.07
CA GLN A 365 -3.80 -8.27 -31.09
C GLN A 365 -3.90 -7.48 -32.40
N GLU A 366 -4.32 -8.11 -33.50
CA GLU A 366 -4.49 -7.44 -34.80
C GLU A 366 -5.59 -6.36 -34.78
N THR A 367 -6.58 -6.48 -33.89
CA THR A 367 -7.69 -5.51 -33.78
C THR A 367 -7.27 -4.20 -33.11
N TYR A 368 -6.22 -4.21 -32.27
CA TYR A 368 -5.72 -2.99 -31.62
C TYR A 368 -4.62 -2.29 -32.42
N THR A 369 -3.92 -3.01 -33.29
CA THR A 369 -2.85 -2.44 -34.14
C THR A 369 -3.33 -2.01 -35.53
N ASN A 370 -4.55 -2.37 -35.95
CA ASN A 370 -5.14 -1.89 -37.20
C ASN A 370 -6.00 -0.63 -36.98
N LEU A 371 -5.36 0.46 -36.59
CA LEU A 371 -5.77 1.75 -37.16
C LEU A 371 -5.25 1.71 -38.59
N GLN A 372 -6.14 1.49 -39.56
CA GLN A 372 -5.81 1.74 -40.96
C GLN A 372 -5.46 3.22 -41.08
N ASP A 373 -4.16 3.50 -41.03
CA ASP A 373 -3.56 4.79 -41.31
C ASP A 373 -3.90 5.17 -42.76
N GLU A 374 -5.05 5.82 -42.98
CA GLU A 374 -5.07 6.92 -43.93
C GLU A 374 -4.21 8.02 -43.33
N HIS A 375 -2.90 7.88 -43.49
CA HIS A 375 -1.92 8.90 -43.13
C HIS A 375 -2.31 10.20 -43.84
N ILE A 376 -2.98 11.10 -43.14
CA ILE A 376 -2.79 12.53 -43.39
C ILE A 376 -1.34 12.76 -42.97
N VAL A 377 -0.44 12.70 -43.96
CA VAL A 377 0.95 13.11 -43.79
C VAL A 377 0.90 14.60 -43.51
N ALA A 378 0.81 14.97 -42.23
CA ALA A 378 1.29 16.27 -41.80
C ALA A 378 2.76 16.30 -42.21
N THR A 379 3.11 17.11 -43.20
CA THR A 379 4.49 17.41 -43.56
C THR A 379 5.18 17.92 -42.30
N ILE A 380 5.89 17.04 -41.61
CA ILE A 380 6.84 17.39 -40.56
C ILE A 380 7.93 18.18 -41.29
N SER A 381 8.09 19.46 -40.96
CA SER A 381 9.17 20.27 -41.54
C SER A 381 10.53 19.64 -41.21
N ASP A 382 11.48 19.73 -42.12
CA ASP A 382 12.85 19.19 -41.98
C ASP A 382 13.64 19.76 -40.77
N ASP A 383 13.13 20.79 -40.10
CA ASP A 383 13.68 21.34 -38.86
C ASP A 383 13.11 20.65 -37.61
N LEU A 384 13.34 19.34 -37.47
CA LEU A 384 13.11 18.65 -36.20
C LEU A 384 14.01 19.30 -35.14
N ILE A 385 13.41 19.87 -34.09
CA ILE A 385 14.14 20.43 -32.95
C ILE A 385 14.88 19.27 -32.26
N THR A 386 16.17 19.13 -32.54
CA THR A 386 17.03 18.08 -31.95
C THR A 386 17.62 18.48 -30.60
N ASP A 387 17.65 19.78 -30.31
CA ASP A 387 18.14 20.34 -29.05
C ASP A 387 17.16 21.42 -28.55
N ILE A 388 16.65 21.26 -27.32
CA ILE A 388 15.77 22.22 -26.65
C ILE A 388 16.61 23.05 -25.68
N ASP A 389 16.71 24.35 -25.94
CA ASP A 389 17.33 25.32 -25.02
C ASP A 389 16.31 25.74 -23.95
N TRP A 390 16.43 25.15 -22.76
CA TRP A 390 15.55 25.40 -21.61
C TRP A 390 15.81 26.73 -20.89
N ALA A 391 16.92 27.42 -21.17
CA ALA A 391 17.38 28.58 -20.40
C ALA A 391 16.97 29.94 -20.99
N LYS A 392 15.98 29.96 -21.89
CA LYS A 392 15.47 31.21 -22.47
C LYS A 392 14.61 31.98 -21.47
N GLN A 393 14.74 33.30 -21.50
CA GLN A 393 13.88 34.20 -20.73
C GLN A 393 12.43 33.98 -21.19
N SER A 394 11.54 33.68 -20.24
CA SER A 394 10.10 33.54 -20.54
C SER A 394 9.60 34.81 -21.23
N PRO A 395 8.85 34.70 -22.34
CA PRO A 395 8.17 35.86 -22.91
C PRO A 395 7.12 36.41 -21.93
N PHE A 396 6.69 35.62 -20.94
CA PHE A 396 5.68 35.97 -19.95
C PHE A 396 6.29 36.36 -18.60
N GLN A 397 7.09 37.42 -18.54
CA GLN A 397 7.88 37.76 -17.33
C GLN A 397 7.02 38.09 -16.10
N ASP A 398 5.81 38.58 -16.31
CA ASP A 398 4.87 38.99 -15.25
C ASP A 398 3.71 38.01 -15.05
N LEU A 399 3.74 36.86 -15.73
CA LEU A 399 2.66 35.87 -15.69
C LEU A 399 2.87 34.85 -14.56
N ASP A 400 2.21 35.08 -13.43
CA ASP A 400 2.19 34.14 -12.30
C ASP A 400 0.95 33.23 -12.37
N ILE A 401 1.06 32.12 -13.10
CA ILE A 401 0.02 31.09 -13.18
C ILE A 401 0.27 30.04 -12.08
N ASN A 402 -0.27 30.29 -10.89
CA ASN A 402 -0.19 29.33 -9.78
C ASN A 402 -1.33 28.32 -9.81
N ARG A 403 -1.29 27.40 -10.79
CA ARG A 403 -2.25 26.28 -10.90
C ARG A 403 -1.61 25.02 -11.50
N LYS A 404 -2.16 23.84 -11.17
CA LYS A 404 -1.77 22.55 -11.75
C LYS A 404 -2.93 21.83 -12.44
N GLY A 405 -2.62 20.89 -13.33
CA GLY A 405 -3.64 20.10 -14.04
C GLY A 405 -4.54 20.92 -14.97
N HIS A 406 -4.05 22.06 -15.46
CA HIS A 406 -4.68 22.82 -16.54
C HIS A 406 -4.25 22.23 -17.89
N THR A 407 -4.87 22.69 -18.97
CA THR A 407 -4.36 22.46 -20.33
C THR A 407 -3.93 23.78 -20.94
N LEU A 408 -2.99 23.71 -21.89
CA LEU A 408 -2.58 24.82 -22.73
C LEU A 408 -2.75 24.38 -24.19
N SER A 409 -3.49 25.15 -24.98
CA SER A 409 -3.71 24.90 -26.42
C SER A 409 -3.28 26.13 -27.22
N ILE A 410 -2.48 25.93 -28.26
CA ILE A 410 -2.02 27.02 -29.14
C ILE A 410 -2.97 27.14 -30.33
N LEU A 411 -3.36 28.37 -30.66
CA LEU A 411 -4.22 28.72 -31.77
C LEU A 411 -3.71 30.00 -32.42
N GLY A 412 -3.00 29.86 -33.54
CA GLY A 412 -2.27 30.96 -34.16
C GLY A 412 -1.16 31.50 -33.24
N ASP A 413 -1.16 32.82 -33.03
CA ASP A 413 -0.20 33.53 -32.18
C ASP A 413 -0.60 33.57 -30.70
N GLU A 414 -1.67 32.85 -30.33
CA GLU A 414 -2.23 32.86 -28.98
C GLU A 414 -2.17 31.47 -28.35
N ALA A 415 -1.90 31.41 -27.04
CA ALA A 415 -2.05 30.22 -26.22
C ALA A 415 -3.20 30.41 -25.23
N PHE A 416 -4.06 29.39 -25.14
CA PHE A 416 -5.24 29.37 -24.30
C PHE A 416 -5.01 28.40 -23.15
N VAL A 417 -5.09 28.89 -21.92
CA VAL A 417 -4.95 28.09 -20.70
C VAL A 417 -6.32 27.92 -20.06
N PHE A 418 -6.77 26.68 -19.90
CA PHE A 418 -8.09 26.38 -19.34
C PHE A 418 -8.01 25.52 -18.08
N GLY A 419 -8.86 25.86 -17.11
CA GLY A 419 -9.10 25.10 -15.90
C GLY A 419 -7.88 24.97 -14.98
N GLY A 420 -7.77 23.82 -14.29
CA GLY A 420 -6.72 23.51 -13.32
C GLY A 420 -7.19 23.62 -11.87
N PHE A 421 -6.25 23.42 -10.94
CA PHE A 421 -6.44 23.61 -9.50
C PHE A 421 -5.43 24.63 -8.98
N GLY A 422 -5.92 25.74 -8.43
CA GLY A 422 -5.12 26.90 -8.06
C GLY A 422 -5.95 28.04 -7.48
N LEU A 423 -5.44 29.26 -7.57
CA LEU A 423 -6.16 30.49 -7.22
C LEU A 423 -6.76 31.11 -8.47
N ASP A 424 -7.91 31.79 -8.32
CA ASP A 424 -8.50 32.53 -9.43
C ASP A 424 -7.74 33.84 -9.69
N ALA A 425 -7.80 34.33 -10.92
CA ALA A 425 -7.08 35.54 -11.34
C ALA A 425 -7.51 36.78 -10.52
N GLU A 426 -8.76 36.81 -10.05
CA GLU A 426 -9.34 37.90 -9.26
C GLU A 426 -8.90 37.89 -7.78
N ASP A 427 -8.39 36.76 -7.28
CA ASP A 427 -7.93 36.60 -5.88
C ASP A 427 -6.46 37.01 -5.68
N HIS A 428 -5.78 37.44 -6.75
CA HIS A 428 -4.42 37.99 -6.66
C HIS A 428 -4.47 39.40 -6.03
N GLN A 429 -4.30 39.48 -4.71
CA GLN A 429 -3.96 40.75 -4.06
C GLN A 429 -2.57 41.21 -4.51
N GLU A 430 -2.47 42.45 -5.03
CA GLU A 430 -1.20 43.10 -5.37
C GLU A 430 -0.19 42.94 -4.22
N GLY A 431 0.91 42.22 -4.49
CA GLY A 431 2.00 42.02 -3.54
C GLY A 431 2.07 40.65 -2.85
N ALA A 432 1.10 39.76 -3.06
CA ALA A 432 1.13 38.39 -2.49
C ALA A 432 2.02 37.44 -3.31
N LYS A 433 3.34 37.67 -3.34
CA LYS A 433 4.35 36.76 -3.94
C LYS A 433 4.58 35.47 -3.12
N VAL A 434 3.61 35.06 -2.31
CA VAL A 434 3.75 33.98 -1.33
C VAL A 434 2.67 32.94 -1.57
N PHE A 435 3.11 31.69 -1.71
CA PHE A 435 2.26 30.49 -1.77
C PHE A 435 1.25 30.50 -0.60
N GLN A 436 -0.02 30.72 -0.91
CA GLN A 436 -1.09 30.74 0.10
C GLN A 436 -1.47 29.32 0.54
N PRO A 437 -2.02 29.12 1.76
CA PRO A 437 -2.36 27.80 2.29
C PRO A 437 -3.37 27.05 1.39
N ARG A 438 -3.22 25.72 1.29
CA ARG A 438 -4.08 24.80 0.49
C ARG A 438 -5.60 24.99 0.68
N GLY A 439 -6.06 25.61 1.76
CA GLY A 439 -7.48 25.83 2.05
C GLY A 439 -8.17 26.89 1.18
N GLN A 440 -7.43 27.64 0.35
CA GLN A 440 -7.99 28.68 -0.53
C GLN A 440 -7.94 28.31 -2.03
N GLN A 441 -7.29 27.20 -2.39
CA GLN A 441 -7.20 26.76 -3.78
C GLN A 441 -8.47 26.01 -4.20
N THR A 442 -8.94 26.27 -5.41
CA THR A 442 -10.15 25.65 -5.96
C THR A 442 -9.89 25.09 -7.36
N ARG A 443 -10.80 24.25 -7.86
CA ARG A 443 -10.82 23.93 -9.29
C ARG A 443 -11.31 25.16 -10.03
N LEU A 444 -10.66 25.47 -11.13
CA LEU A 444 -10.89 26.67 -11.93
C LEU A 444 -11.67 26.31 -13.19
N ASN A 445 -12.51 27.23 -13.67
CA ASN A 445 -13.07 27.26 -15.01
C ASN A 445 -12.61 28.51 -15.79
N THR A 446 -11.62 29.22 -15.26
CA THR A 446 -11.04 30.43 -15.84
C THR A 446 -10.27 30.07 -17.11
N MET A 447 -10.55 30.79 -18.20
CA MET A 447 -9.80 30.75 -19.46
C MET A 447 -8.85 31.94 -19.52
N MET A 448 -7.56 31.70 -19.73
CA MET A 448 -6.57 32.75 -19.95
C MET A 448 -6.10 32.71 -21.39
N ARG A 449 -5.91 33.90 -21.97
CA ARG A 449 -5.34 34.11 -23.29
C ARG A 449 -3.95 34.70 -23.13
N LEU A 450 -2.95 34.04 -23.70
CA LEU A 450 -1.56 34.45 -23.71
C LEU A 450 -1.16 34.78 -25.14
N ASN A 451 -0.64 35.97 -25.39
CA ASN A 451 -0.08 36.32 -26.68
C ASN A 451 1.37 35.83 -26.74
N MET A 452 1.65 34.91 -27.68
CA MET A 452 2.97 34.28 -27.82
C MET A 452 4.03 35.19 -28.44
N ILE A 453 3.62 36.34 -29.03
CA ILE A 453 4.52 37.31 -29.68
C ILE A 453 5.00 38.35 -28.68
N ASP A 454 4.07 39.01 -27.98
CA ASP A 454 4.39 40.14 -27.09
C ASP A 454 4.40 39.77 -25.60
N GLY A 455 3.99 38.54 -25.26
CA GLY A 455 3.99 38.03 -23.89
C GLY A 455 2.85 38.56 -23.02
N SER A 456 1.91 39.32 -23.59
CA SER A 456 0.74 39.80 -22.85
C SER A 456 -0.20 38.65 -22.47
N ALA A 457 -0.90 38.82 -21.35
CA ALA A 457 -1.83 37.83 -20.82
C ALA A 457 -3.10 38.51 -20.32
N GLU A 458 -4.24 37.90 -20.59
CA GLU A 458 -5.53 38.35 -20.05
C GLU A 458 -6.43 37.16 -19.69
N THR A 459 -7.33 37.39 -18.74
CA THR A 459 -8.39 36.44 -18.43
C THR A 459 -9.59 36.72 -19.33
N ILE A 460 -10.04 35.72 -20.06
CA ILE A 460 -11.24 35.82 -20.89
C ILE A 460 -12.46 35.74 -19.99
N ALA A 461 -13.33 36.74 -20.07
CA ALA A 461 -14.56 36.79 -19.30
C ALA A 461 -15.42 35.54 -19.58
N ALA A 462 -15.91 34.91 -18.52
CA ALA A 462 -16.78 33.76 -18.64
C ALA A 462 -18.10 34.12 -19.35
N GLY A 463 -18.36 33.50 -20.50
CA GLY A 463 -19.67 33.55 -21.15
C GLY A 463 -20.72 32.73 -20.38
N SER A 464 -21.95 32.65 -20.91
CA SER A 464 -23.02 31.84 -20.30
C SER A 464 -22.82 30.32 -20.43
N ASP A 465 -21.85 29.87 -21.23
CA ASP A 465 -21.61 28.46 -21.60
C ASP A 465 -20.19 28.00 -21.26
N VAL A 466 -19.65 28.44 -20.12
CA VAL A 466 -18.32 28.02 -19.68
C VAL A 466 -18.38 26.62 -19.06
N PRO A 467 -17.48 25.69 -19.42
CA PRO A 467 -17.47 24.36 -18.82
C PRO A 467 -17.28 24.43 -17.30
N ALA A 468 -17.84 23.46 -16.58
CA ALA A 468 -17.68 23.38 -15.13
C ALA A 468 -16.20 23.38 -14.71
N PRO A 469 -15.86 23.94 -13.54
CA PRO A 469 -14.48 23.96 -13.04
C PRO A 469 -13.87 22.56 -13.01
N ARG A 470 -12.69 22.40 -13.63
CA ARG A 470 -12.11 21.07 -13.87
C ARG A 470 -10.58 21.08 -13.90
N MET A 471 -9.99 19.93 -13.63
CA MET A 471 -8.53 19.71 -13.71
C MET A 471 -8.21 18.32 -14.28
N TYR A 472 -6.99 18.14 -14.79
CA TYR A 472 -6.50 16.93 -15.48
C TYR A 472 -7.36 16.51 -16.68
N HIS A 473 -7.98 17.48 -17.34
CA HIS A 473 -8.59 17.27 -18.64
C HIS A 473 -7.52 17.27 -19.73
N SER A 474 -7.86 16.79 -20.92
CA SER A 474 -7.07 16.98 -22.13
C SER A 474 -7.71 18.08 -22.98
N ALA A 475 -6.92 18.81 -23.73
CA ALA A 475 -7.42 19.77 -24.70
C ALA A 475 -6.61 19.73 -25.99
N ALA A 476 -7.29 19.97 -27.11
CA ALA A 476 -6.68 20.03 -28.43
C ALA A 476 -7.35 21.13 -29.27
N ALA A 477 -6.53 21.95 -29.92
CA ALA A 477 -7.03 22.90 -30.91
C ALA A 477 -7.46 22.15 -32.18
N SER A 478 -8.51 22.65 -32.84
CA SER A 478 -8.89 22.18 -34.17
C SER A 478 -7.83 22.56 -35.19
N LEU A 479 -7.66 21.74 -36.23
CA LEU A 479 -6.64 21.96 -37.27
C LEU A 479 -6.85 23.27 -38.04
N ASP A 480 -8.11 23.72 -38.16
CA ASP A 480 -8.48 24.97 -38.80
C ASP A 480 -8.40 26.19 -37.86
N GLY A 481 -8.01 26.00 -36.60
CA GLY A 481 -7.90 27.06 -35.60
C GLY A 481 -9.25 27.70 -35.23
N SER A 482 -10.38 27.02 -35.47
CA SER A 482 -11.71 27.53 -35.14
C SER A 482 -12.19 27.18 -33.72
N ALA A 483 -11.62 26.15 -33.09
CA ALA A 483 -12.11 25.63 -31.81
C ALA A 483 -11.01 25.01 -30.96
N ILE A 484 -11.28 24.91 -29.65
CA ILE A 484 -10.51 24.08 -28.71
C ILE A 484 -11.46 23.05 -28.14
N TYR A 485 -11.16 21.77 -28.34
CA TYR A 485 -11.90 20.66 -27.77
C TYR A 485 -11.33 20.32 -26.40
N VAL A 486 -12.19 20.15 -25.41
CA VAL A 486 -11.81 19.78 -24.03
C VAL A 486 -12.45 18.42 -23.71
N TYR A 487 -11.63 17.46 -23.28
CA TYR A 487 -12.05 16.09 -23.00
C TYR A 487 -11.71 15.65 -21.58
N GLY A 488 -12.70 15.05 -20.91
CA GLY A 488 -12.55 14.43 -19.60
C GLY A 488 -12.16 15.43 -18.50
N GLY A 489 -11.28 14.98 -17.61
CA GLY A 489 -10.89 15.67 -16.38
C GLY A 489 -11.86 15.42 -15.23
N ARG A 490 -11.46 15.88 -14.04
CA ARG A 490 -12.26 15.79 -12.83
C ARG A 490 -13.12 17.03 -12.69
N ASP A 491 -14.43 16.86 -12.83
CA ASP A 491 -15.39 17.93 -12.56
C ASP A 491 -15.33 18.37 -11.08
N GLY A 492 -15.62 19.64 -10.82
CA GLY A 492 -15.88 20.16 -9.47
C GLY A 492 -16.97 19.33 -8.77
N PRO A 493 -16.96 19.24 -7.42
CA PRO A 493 -18.17 18.79 -6.74
C PRO A 493 -19.33 19.67 -7.20
N ASN A 494 -20.44 19.07 -7.63
CA ASN A 494 -21.70 19.80 -7.68
C ASN A 494 -21.94 20.32 -6.26
N LYS A 495 -21.95 21.65 -6.10
CA LYS A 495 -22.28 22.29 -4.83
C LYS A 495 -23.63 21.80 -4.30
#